data_AF-E6RG42-F1
#
_entry.id   AF-E6RG42-F1
#
_cell.length_a   1.000
_cell.length_b   1.000
_cell.length_c   1.000
_cell.angle_alpha   90.00
_cell.angle_beta   90.00
_cell.angle_gamma   90.00
#
_symmetry.space_group_name_H-M   'P 1'
#
loop_
_entity.id
_entity.type
_entity.pdbx_description
1 polymer ?
#
loop_
_entity_poly.entity_id
_entity_poly.type
_entity_poly.pdbx_seq_one_letter_code
_entity_poly.pdbx_strand_id
1 'polypeptide(L)'
;MATQVPPSTNPTPFANRPAPPTKDLEIPEDYKKTFRFVDPCEAARKASLDCLERAHYNRSECMDFFTAYKECKGNWLAQRKEDRMKGRDTV
;
A
#
# COMPACT_ATOMS: atom_id res chain seq x y z
N MET A 1 -14.79 10.29 16.06
CA MET A 1 -15.42 10.41 14.73
C MET A 1 -14.92 9.27 13.85
N ALA A 2 -15.45 8.05 14.02
CA ALA A 2 -15.27 6.99 13.04
C ALA A 2 -16.51 7.01 12.18
N THR A 3 -16.40 7.39 10.90
CA THR A 3 -17.47 7.22 9.93
C THR A 3 -17.74 5.72 9.81
N GLN A 4 -18.76 5.26 10.52
CA GLN A 4 -19.29 3.90 10.46
C GLN A 4 -20.07 3.77 9.15
N VAL A 5 -19.38 3.83 8.01
CA VAL A 5 -19.97 3.28 6.79
C VAL A 5 -19.94 1.77 7.00
N PRO A 6 -21.10 1.09 7.13
CA PRO A 6 -21.11 -0.36 7.27
C PRO A 6 -20.40 -0.95 6.05
N PRO A 7 -19.46 -1.90 6.23
CA PRO A 7 -18.79 -2.51 5.10
C PRO A 7 -19.85 -3.11 4.19
N SER A 8 -19.88 -2.70 2.93
CA SER A 8 -20.76 -3.29 1.93
C SER A 8 -20.43 -4.78 1.85
N THR A 9 -21.35 -5.65 2.28
CA THR A 9 -21.21 -7.11 2.17
C THR A 9 -21.49 -7.60 0.75
N ASN A 10 -21.99 -6.72 -0.13
CA ASN A 10 -22.31 -7.08 -1.49
C ASN A 10 -21.03 -7.14 -2.34
N PRO A 11 -20.79 -8.26 -3.05
CA PRO A 11 -19.64 -8.37 -3.92
C PRO A 11 -19.75 -7.39 -5.08
N THR A 12 -18.63 -6.79 -5.45
CA THR A 12 -18.62 -5.81 -6.54
C THR A 12 -18.88 -6.50 -7.87
N PRO A 13 -19.62 -5.84 -8.79
CA PRO A 13 -19.78 -6.36 -10.14
C PRO A 13 -18.40 -6.53 -10.79
N PHE A 14 -18.19 -7.65 -11.50
CA PHE A 14 -16.92 -7.97 -12.16
C PHE A 14 -16.37 -6.82 -13.04
N ALA A 15 -17.26 -6.00 -13.60
CA ALA A 15 -16.91 -4.81 -14.38
C ALA A 15 -16.15 -3.71 -13.61
N ASN A 16 -16.34 -3.63 -12.28
CA ASN A 16 -15.70 -2.63 -11.42
C ASN A 16 -14.54 -3.22 -10.61
N ARG A 17 -14.23 -4.51 -10.79
CA ARG A 17 -13.17 -5.17 -10.05
C ARG A 17 -11.82 -4.57 -10.46
N PRO A 18 -11.05 -3.99 -9.52
CA PRO A 18 -9.73 -3.46 -9.85
C PRO A 18 -8.83 -4.60 -10.27
N ALA A 19 -7.99 -4.34 -11.29
CA ALA A 19 -6.99 -5.30 -11.75
C ALA A 19 -6.07 -5.68 -10.57
N PRO A 20 -5.62 -6.94 -10.48
CA PRO A 20 -4.76 -7.38 -9.39
C PRO A 20 -3.53 -6.46 -9.28
N PRO A 21 -3.09 -6.12 -8.05
CA PRO A 21 -1.90 -5.30 -7.88
C PRO A 21 -0.74 -5.99 -8.59
N THR A 22 -0.13 -5.28 -9.54
CA THR A 22 1.10 -5.77 -10.17
C THR A 22 2.21 -5.77 -9.13
N LYS A 23 3.09 -6.77 -9.17
CA LYS A 23 4.21 -6.90 -8.21
C LYS A 23 5.14 -5.68 -8.19
N ASP A 24 5.11 -4.88 -9.24
CA ASP A 24 5.84 -3.62 -9.33
C ASP A 24 5.36 -2.58 -8.30
N LEU A 25 4.12 -2.71 -7.80
CA LEU A 25 3.58 -1.88 -6.71
C LEU A 25 4.12 -2.27 -5.32
N GLU A 26 4.69 -3.47 -5.19
CA GLU A 26 5.26 -3.98 -3.93
C GLU A 26 6.68 -3.45 -3.71
N ILE A 27 7.33 -2.92 -4.75
CA ILE A 27 8.71 -2.44 -4.71
C ILE A 27 8.72 -1.03 -4.10
N PRO A 28 9.34 -0.82 -2.92
CA PRO A 28 9.47 0.51 -2.35
C PRO A 28 10.34 1.40 -3.25
N GLU A 29 9.93 2.64 -3.46
CA GLU A 29 10.78 3.63 -4.13
C GLU A 29 12.00 3.95 -3.26
N ASP A 30 13.12 4.32 -3.91
CA ASP A 30 14.36 4.68 -3.24
C ASP A 30 14.15 5.89 -2.29
N TYR A 31 13.96 5.60 -1.00
CA TYR A 31 13.73 6.62 0.04
C TYR A 31 14.90 7.61 0.20
N LYS A 32 16.06 7.33 -0.42
CA LYS A 32 17.22 8.22 -0.48
C LYS A 32 17.03 9.37 -1.48
N LYS A 33 16.15 9.22 -2.47
CA LYS A 33 15.82 10.27 -3.47
C LYS A 33 14.69 11.18 -3.02
N THR A 34 13.84 10.72 -2.11
CA THR A 34 12.67 11.47 -1.63
C THR A 34 12.94 12.06 -0.25
N PHE A 35 12.71 13.38 -0.09
CA PHE A 35 12.83 14.06 1.20
C PHE A 35 12.00 13.37 2.31
N ARG A 36 12.41 13.61 3.56
CA ARG A 36 12.06 13.01 4.87
C ARG A 36 10.59 12.64 5.20
N PHE A 37 9.63 12.85 4.30
CA PHE A 37 8.19 12.73 4.51
C PHE A 37 7.41 12.00 3.41
N VAL A 38 8.08 11.45 2.38
CA VAL A 38 7.38 10.69 1.34
C VAL A 38 7.18 9.24 1.78
N ASP A 39 5.94 8.75 1.66
CA ASP A 39 5.64 7.34 1.84
C ASP A 39 6.32 6.54 0.71
N PRO A 40 7.28 5.63 1.01
CA PRO A 40 8.00 4.85 -0.01
C PRO A 40 7.11 3.86 -0.76
N CYS A 41 5.85 3.74 -0.33
CA CYS A 41 4.82 2.85 -0.87
C CYS A 41 3.63 3.66 -1.41
N GLU A 42 3.87 4.88 -1.90
CA GLU A 42 2.80 5.75 -2.41
C GLU A 42 1.98 5.09 -3.53
N ALA A 43 2.64 4.30 -4.38
CA ALA A 43 1.99 3.56 -5.47
C ALA A 43 0.97 2.53 -4.94
N ALA A 44 1.35 1.67 -3.97
CA ALA A 44 0.41 0.72 -3.40
C ALA A 44 -0.67 1.40 -2.55
N ARG A 45 -0.34 2.51 -1.88
CA ARG A 45 -1.34 3.33 -1.16
C ARG A 45 -2.41 3.83 -2.13
N LYS A 46 -2.02 4.43 -3.25
CA LYS A 46 -2.97 4.90 -4.29
C LYS A 46 -3.80 3.75 -4.86
N ALA A 47 -3.18 2.60 -5.14
CA ALA A 47 -3.88 1.43 -5.63
C ALA A 47 -4.94 0.89 -4.64
N SER A 48 -4.61 0.83 -3.35
CA SER A 48 -5.56 0.39 -2.32
C SER A 48 -6.75 1.35 -2.14
N LEU A 49 -6.53 2.67 -2.33
CA LEU A 49 -7.59 3.67 -2.31
C LEU A 49 -8.49 3.57 -3.55
N ASP A 50 -7.91 3.41 -4.74
CA ASP A 50 -8.65 3.20 -5.99
C ASP A 50 -9.52 1.93 -5.92
N CYS A 51 -8.99 0.86 -5.31
CA CYS A 51 -9.78 -0.34 -5.03
C CYS A 51 -10.99 -0.05 -4.13
N LEU A 52 -10.79 0.69 -3.03
CA LEU A 52 -11.89 1.04 -2.12
C LEU A 52 -12.96 1.89 -2.79
N GLU A 53 -12.57 2.86 -3.63
CA GLU A 53 -13.50 3.72 -4.35
C GLU A 53 -14.39 2.91 -5.31
N ARG A 54 -13.79 1.99 -6.08
CA ARG A 54 -14.51 1.11 -7.02
C ARG A 54 -15.31 0.03 -6.31
N ALA A 55 -14.82 -0.43 -5.15
CA ALA A 55 -15.44 -1.49 -4.39
C ALA A 55 -16.49 -1.04 -3.38
N HIS A 56 -16.96 0.22 -3.47
CA HIS A 56 -17.89 0.81 -2.51
C HIS A 56 -17.43 0.64 -1.05
N TYR A 57 -16.13 0.84 -0.81
CA TYR A 57 -15.46 0.68 0.47
C TYR A 57 -15.54 -0.73 1.07
N ASN A 58 -15.76 -1.76 0.24
CA ASN A 58 -15.65 -3.14 0.67
C ASN A 58 -14.17 -3.53 0.87
N ARG A 59 -13.74 -3.54 2.13
CA ARG A 59 -12.36 -3.88 2.50
C ARG A 59 -11.99 -5.33 2.17
N SER A 60 -12.96 -6.24 2.16
CA SER A 60 -12.70 -7.68 1.98
C SER A 60 -12.15 -8.01 0.58
N GLU A 61 -12.60 -7.26 -0.44
CA GLU A 61 -12.11 -7.44 -1.81
C GLU A 61 -10.76 -6.78 -2.06
N CYS A 62 -10.43 -5.76 -1.27
CA CYS A 62 -9.17 -5.02 -1.39
C CYS A 62 -8.04 -5.60 -0.52
N MET A 63 -8.23 -6.76 0.11
CA MET A 63 -7.25 -7.38 1.01
C MET A 63 -5.90 -7.65 0.35
N ASP A 64 -5.90 -7.97 -0.95
CA ASP A 64 -4.66 -8.21 -1.71
C ASP A 64 -3.84 -6.93 -1.85
N PHE A 65 -4.48 -5.78 -2.13
CA PHE A 65 -3.82 -4.47 -2.18
C PHE A 65 -3.28 -4.05 -0.81
N PHE A 66 -4.00 -4.36 0.27
CA PHE A 66 -3.52 -4.10 1.63
C PHE A 66 -2.34 -4.99 2.01
N THR A 67 -2.30 -6.21 1.50
CA THR A 67 -1.18 -7.14 1.71
C THR A 67 0.06 -6.63 1.01
N ALA A 68 -0.05 -6.23 -0.26
CA ALA A 68 1.05 -5.61 -1.01
C ALA A 68 1.61 -4.35 -0.30
N TYR A 69 0.74 -3.48 0.21
CA TYR A 69 1.18 -2.30 0.98
C TYR A 69 1.93 -2.66 2.27
N LYS A 70 1.46 -3.67 3.01
CA LYS A 70 2.14 -4.15 4.22
C LYS A 70 3.50 -4.75 3.92
N GLU A 71 3.62 -5.52 2.84
CA GLU A 71 4.88 -6.12 2.40
C GLU A 71 5.89 -5.06 1.98
N CYS A 72 5.47 -4.09 1.17
CA CYS A 72 6.31 -2.97 0.77
C CYS A 72 6.83 -2.18 1.97
N LYS A 73 5.95 -1.85 2.93
CA LYS A 73 6.34 -1.18 4.19
C LYS A 73 7.27 -2.04 5.04
N GLY A 74 7.03 -3.35 5.10
CA GLY A 74 7.89 -4.31 5.79
C GLY A 74 9.30 -4.34 5.21
N ASN A 75 9.40 -4.44 3.89
CA ASN A 75 10.67 -4.41 3.16
C ASN A 75 11.41 -3.09 3.37
N TRP A 76 10.69 -1.96 3.36
CA TRP A 76 11.29 -0.65 3.63
C TRP A 76 11.86 -0.55 5.07
N LEU A 77 11.12 -1.01 6.08
CA LEU A 77 11.61 -1.02 7.46
C LEU A 77 12.81 -1.95 7.63
N ALA A 78 12.81 -3.10 6.94
CA ALA A 78 13.94 -4.02 6.92
C ALA A 78 15.18 -3.38 6.28
N GLN A 79 15.04 -2.78 5.09
CA GLN A 79 16.12 -2.03 4.43
C GLN A 79 16.66 -0.92 5.33
N ARG A 80 15.78 -0.16 5.98
CA ARG A 80 16.20 0.92 6.88
C ARG A 80 16.93 0.40 8.12
N LYS A 81 16.50 -0.75 8.66
CA LYS A 81 17.18 -1.43 9.77
C LYS A 81 18.56 -1.90 9.32
N GLU A 82 18.67 -2.49 8.14
CA GLU A 82 19.96 -2.90 7.56
C GLU A 82 20.89 -1.72 7.30
N ASP A 83 20.38 -0.61 6.75
CA ASP A 83 21.18 0.58 6.48
C ASP A 83 21.69 1.20 7.79
N ARG A 84 20.90 1.18 8.87
CA ARG A 84 21.38 1.54 10.23
C ARG A 84 22.47 0.60 10.72
N MET A 85 22.28 -0.71 10.59
CA MET A 85 23.27 -1.71 11.01
C MET A 85 24.59 -1.60 10.23
N LYS A 86 24.51 -1.27 8.94
CA LYS A 86 25.66 -1.09 8.03
C LYS A 86 26.29 0.30 8.13
N GLY A 87 25.84 1.15 9.06
CA GLY A 87 26.37 2.51 9.25
C GLY A 87 26.12 3.45 8.08
N ARG A 88 25.09 3.18 7.26
CA ARG A 88 24.75 3.90 6.02
C ARG A 88 23.63 4.93 6.22
N ASP A 89 23.24 5.22 7.47
CA ASP A 89 22.19 6.18 7.87
C ASP A 89 22.71 7.62 8.03
N THR A 90 23.90 7.93 7.51
CA THR A 90 24.49 9.27 7.55
C THR A 90 24.73 9.79 6.13
N VAL A 91 23.71 10.43 5.54
CA VAL A 91 23.71 11.76 4.90
C VAL A 91 22.26 12.23 4.81
#